data_AF-A0ABD5DET0-F1
#
_entry.id   AF-A0ABD5DET0-F1
#
_cell.length_a   1.000
_cell.length_b   1.000
_cell.length_c   1.000
_cell.angle_alpha   90.00
_cell.angle_beta   90.00
_cell.angle_gamma   90.00
#
_symmetry.space_group_name_H-M   'P 1'
#
loop_
_entity.id
_entity.type
_entity.pdbx_description
1 polymer ?
#
loop_
_entity_poly.entity_id
_entity_poly.type
_entity_poly.pdbx_seq_one_letter_code
_entity_poly.pdbx_strand_id
1 'polypeptide(L)'
;NAPDMASGHYFGTDSSGRDLLVRVAIGGRISLMVGVAAALVAVILGTLYGSLSGYLGGKVDSVMMRLLEILNSFPFMFFVILLVTFFGQNILLIFVAIGIVSWLDMA
;
A
#
# COMPACT_ATOMS: atom_id res chain seq x y z
N ASN A 1 -6.51 29.25 -7.51
CA ASN A 1 -5.85 30.47 -6.98
C ASN A 1 -4.51 30.09 -6.37
N ALA A 2 -3.52 30.97 -6.47
CA ALA A 2 -2.18 30.70 -5.96
C ALA A 2 -2.18 30.50 -4.42
N PRO A 3 -1.19 29.77 -3.87
CA PRO A 3 -0.94 29.72 -2.43
C PRO A 3 -0.83 31.11 -1.82
N ASP A 4 -1.48 31.33 -0.68
CA ASP A 4 -1.40 32.58 0.05
C ASP A 4 -1.34 32.31 1.56
N MET A 5 -0.33 32.89 2.20
CA MET A 5 -0.12 32.77 3.64
C MET A 5 -1.03 33.71 4.45
N ALA A 6 -1.45 34.84 3.88
CA ALA A 6 -2.27 35.83 4.58
C ALA A 6 -3.72 35.37 4.73
N SER A 7 -4.30 34.75 3.70
CA SER A 7 -5.64 34.15 3.75
C SER A 7 -5.69 32.76 4.40
N GLY A 8 -4.55 32.17 4.75
CA GLY A 8 -4.47 30.81 5.29
C GLY A 8 -4.60 29.69 4.25
N HIS A 9 -4.71 30.02 2.96
CA HIS A 9 -4.74 29.06 1.85
C HIS A 9 -3.33 28.64 1.44
N TYR A 10 -2.65 27.90 2.31
CA TYR A 10 -1.25 27.53 2.11
C TYR A 10 -0.98 26.69 0.85
N PHE A 11 -1.96 25.90 0.39
CA PHE A 11 -1.87 25.15 -0.88
C PHE A 11 -2.69 25.81 -2.00
N GLY A 12 -3.28 26.98 -1.74
CA GLY A 12 -4.20 27.66 -2.64
C GLY A 12 -5.61 27.06 -2.61
N THR A 13 -6.43 27.49 -3.57
CA THR A 13 -7.81 27.04 -3.71
C THR A 13 -8.08 26.43 -5.08
N ASP A 14 -9.05 25.51 -5.14
CA ASP A 14 -9.59 24.99 -6.40
C ASP A 14 -10.35 26.07 -7.19
N SER A 15 -10.86 25.69 -8.38
CA SER A 15 -11.61 26.58 -9.27
C SER A 15 -12.93 27.08 -8.66
N SER A 16 -13.44 26.42 -7.62
CA SER A 16 -14.63 26.82 -6.87
C SER A 16 -14.29 27.56 -5.56
N GLY A 17 -13.01 27.87 -5.31
CA GLY A 17 -12.56 28.57 -4.10
C GLY A 17 -12.41 27.68 -2.87
N ARG A 18 -12.46 26.35 -2.99
CA ARG A 18 -12.29 25.44 -1.83
C ARG A 18 -10.81 25.25 -1.51
N ASP A 19 -10.48 25.21 -0.23
CA ASP A 19 -9.12 25.04 0.27
C ASP A 19 -8.52 23.67 -0.13
N LEU A 20 -7.35 23.72 -0.79
CA LEU A 20 -6.65 22.52 -1.25
C LEU A 20 -5.90 21.81 -0.12
N LEU A 21 -5.40 22.54 0.88
CA LEU A 21 -4.72 21.95 2.02
C LEU A 21 -5.67 21.06 2.82
N VAL A 22 -6.89 21.55 3.09
CA VAL A 22 -7.90 20.75 3.80
C VAL A 22 -8.25 19.49 3.02
N ARG A 23 -8.43 19.60 1.71
CA ARG A 23 -8.72 18.46 0.83
C ARG A 23 -7.60 17.43 0.86
N VAL A 24 -6.34 17.87 0.77
CA VAL A 24 -5.16 16.99 0.84
C VAL A 24 -5.02 16.38 2.22
N ALA A 25 -5.24 17.13 3.29
CA ALA A 25 -5.16 16.62 4.66
C ALA A 25 -6.20 15.51 4.92
N ILE A 26 -7.43 15.69 4.42
CA ILE A 26 -8.48 14.66 4.53
C ILE A 26 -8.09 13.40 3.76
N GLY A 27 -7.61 13.53 2.52
CA GLY A 27 -7.13 12.38 1.74
C GLY A 27 -5.90 11.72 2.39
N GLY A 28 -4.96 12.52 2.87
CA GLY A 28 -3.73 12.10 3.53
C GLY A 28 -4.00 11.31 4.81
N ARG A 29 -5.01 11.68 5.61
CA ARG A 29 -5.42 10.90 6.79
C ARG A 29 -5.74 9.45 6.44
N ILE A 30 -6.52 9.24 5.38
CA ILE A 30 -6.90 7.89 4.94
C ILE A 30 -5.67 7.14 4.42
N SER A 31 -4.88 7.77 3.55
CA SER A 31 -3.66 7.17 2.99
C SER A 31 -2.66 6.78 4.08
N LEU A 32 -2.47 7.63 5.10
CA LEU A 32 -1.59 7.34 6.23
C LEU A 32 -2.12 6.21 7.11
N MET A 33 -3.41 6.21 7.41
CA MET A 33 -4.03 5.12 8.19
C MET A 33 -3.84 3.76 7.51
N VAL A 34 -4.09 3.68 6.21
CA VAL A 34 -3.86 2.43 5.47
C VAL A 34 -2.37 2.12 5.40
N GLY A 35 -1.51 3.09 5.04
CA GLY A 35 -0.07 2.85 4.92
C GLY A 35 0.54 2.26 6.20
N VAL A 36 0.15 2.78 7.37
CA VAL A 36 0.59 2.22 8.67
C VAL A 36 0.04 0.82 8.90
N ALA A 37 -1.25 0.58 8.64
CA ALA A 37 -1.85 -0.75 8.80
C ALA A 37 -1.20 -1.79 7.87
N ALA A 38 -0.98 -1.42 6.61
CA ALA A 38 -0.30 -2.23 5.61
C ALA A 38 1.14 -2.55 6.04
N ALA A 39 1.90 -1.56 6.48
CA ALA A 39 3.26 -1.76 6.97
C ALA A 39 3.33 -2.71 8.17
N LEU A 40 2.38 -2.61 9.11
CA LEU A 40 2.31 -3.53 10.25
C LEU A 40 2.05 -4.97 9.80
N VAL A 41 1.09 -5.17 8.90
CA VAL A 41 0.82 -6.49 8.32
C VAL A 41 2.04 -7.02 7.58
N ALA A 42 2.72 -6.15 6.81
CA ALA A 42 3.91 -6.51 6.06
C ALA A 42 5.05 -6.99 6.97
N VAL A 43 5.33 -6.23 8.03
CA VAL A 43 6.35 -6.59 9.02
C VAL A 43 6.01 -7.89 9.73
N ILE A 44 4.77 -8.08 10.14
CA ILE A 44 4.37 -9.30 10.85
C ILE A 44 4.50 -10.52 9.93
N LEU A 45 3.92 -10.48 8.73
CA LEU A 45 3.94 -11.63 7.82
C LEU A 45 5.32 -11.89 7.25
N GLY A 46 6.01 -10.85 6.78
CA GLY A 46 7.36 -10.97 6.20
C GLY A 46 8.37 -11.48 7.22
N THR A 47 8.36 -10.93 8.43
CA THR A 47 9.29 -11.39 9.49
C THR A 47 8.98 -12.81 9.92
N LEU A 48 7.71 -13.19 10.11
CA LEU A 48 7.35 -14.57 10.50
C LEU A 48 7.74 -15.57 9.40
N TYR A 49 7.46 -15.25 8.14
CA TYR A 49 7.78 -16.12 7.02
C TYR A 49 9.30 -16.25 6.81
N GLY A 50 10.01 -15.12 6.74
CA GLY A 50 11.46 -15.08 6.54
C GLY A 50 12.23 -15.71 7.70
N SER A 51 11.83 -15.44 8.96
CA SER A 51 12.47 -16.06 10.12
C SER A 51 12.24 -17.56 10.19
N LEU A 52 11.05 -18.05 9.83
CA LEU A 52 10.75 -19.49 9.78
C LEU A 52 11.55 -20.19 8.67
N SER A 53 11.64 -19.57 7.49
CA SER A 53 12.43 -20.06 6.36
C SER A 53 13.91 -20.17 6.74
N GLY A 54 14.48 -19.10 7.29
CA GLY A 54 15.88 -19.06 7.72
C GLY A 54 16.18 -19.98 8.90
N TYR A 55 15.24 -20.18 9.83
CA TYR A 55 15.41 -21.09 10.97
C TYR A 55 15.44 -22.57 10.54
N LEU A 56 14.53 -22.99 9.67
CA LEU A 56 14.47 -24.37 9.18
C LEU A 56 15.61 -24.69 8.20
N GLY A 57 15.96 -23.72 7.35
CA GLY A 57 17.08 -23.82 6.40
C GLY A 57 16.94 -24.93 5.36
N GLY A 58 17.98 -25.05 4.53
CA GLY A 58 18.14 -26.17 3.59
C GLY A 58 17.04 -26.24 2.52
N LYS A 59 16.42 -27.43 2.37
CA LYS A 59 15.42 -27.67 1.32
C LYS A 59 14.09 -26.93 1.57
N VAL A 60 13.73 -26.73 2.84
CA VAL A 60 12.48 -26.04 3.20
C VAL A 60 12.60 -24.56 2.84
N ASP A 61 13.72 -23.94 3.19
CA ASP A 61 14.03 -22.56 2.81
C ASP A 61 13.98 -22.37 1.29
N SER A 62 14.64 -23.27 0.54
CA SER A 62 14.63 -23.21 -0.93
C SER A 62 13.22 -23.28 -1.52
N VAL A 63 12.33 -24.11 -0.97
CA VAL A 63 10.93 -24.20 -1.44
C VAL A 63 10.12 -22.96 -1.05
N MET A 64 10.30 -22.48 0.18
CA MET A 64 9.60 -21.30 0.69
C MET A 64 9.95 -20.04 -0.10
N MET A 65 11.24 -19.83 -0.38
CA MET A 65 11.68 -18.69 -1.21
C MET A 65 11.23 -18.83 -2.67
N ARG A 66 11.19 -20.06 -3.20
CA ARG A 66 10.70 -20.30 -4.57
C ARG A 66 9.22 -19.96 -4.74
N LEU A 67 8.41 -20.18 -3.71
CA LEU A 67 7.02 -19.73 -3.71
C LEU A 67 6.93 -18.21 -3.81
N LEU A 68 7.76 -17.47 -3.07
CA LEU A 68 7.81 -16.01 -3.15
C LEU A 68 8.23 -15.53 -4.55
N GLU A 69 9.24 -16.15 -5.15
CA GLU A 69 9.67 -15.84 -6.52
C GLU A 69 8.54 -16.04 -7.54
N ILE A 70 7.76 -17.13 -7.41
CA ILE A 70 6.62 -17.40 -8.28
C ILE A 70 5.51 -16.36 -8.08
N LEU A 71 5.19 -16.00 -6.83
CA LEU A 71 4.19 -14.98 -6.54
C LEU A 71 4.59 -13.61 -7.08
N ASN A 72 5.86 -13.22 -6.87
CA ASN A 72 6.41 -11.94 -7.36
C ASN A 72 6.61 -11.91 -8.88
N SER A 73 6.61 -13.07 -9.56
CA SER A 73 6.62 -13.12 -11.02
C SER A 73 5.33 -12.58 -11.65
N PHE A 74 4.22 -12.54 -10.89
CA PHE A 74 2.95 -11.99 -11.35
C PHE A 74 2.96 -10.46 -11.19
N PRO A 75 2.79 -9.68 -12.28
CA PRO A 75 2.92 -8.23 -12.16
C PRO A 75 1.78 -7.62 -11.34
N PHE A 76 2.14 -6.86 -10.32
CA PHE A 76 1.21 -6.25 -9.36
C PHE A 76 0.06 -5.47 -10.04
N MET A 77 0.35 -4.75 -11.12
CA MET A 77 -0.65 -4.00 -11.88
C MET A 77 -1.79 -4.89 -12.40
N PHE A 78 -1.52 -6.12 -12.83
CA PHE A 78 -2.58 -7.04 -13.27
C PHE A 78 -3.50 -7.41 -12.12
N PHE A 79 -2.96 -7.64 -10.91
CA PHE A 79 -3.76 -7.93 -9.73
C PHE A 79 -4.70 -6.77 -9.38
N VAL A 80 -4.19 -5.54 -9.40
CA VAL A 80 -4.98 -4.33 -9.15
C VAL A 80 -6.09 -4.16 -10.19
N ILE A 81 -5.77 -4.34 -11.48
CA ILE A 81 -6.76 -4.23 -12.55
C ILE A 81 -7.88 -5.26 -12.37
N LEU A 82 -7.54 -6.51 -12.04
CA LEU A 82 -8.55 -7.55 -11.77
C LEU A 82 -9.43 -7.15 -10.59
N LEU A 83 -8.86 -6.70 -9.48
CA LEU A 83 -9.63 -6.27 -8.32
C LEU A 83 -10.61 -5.13 -8.66
N VAL A 84 -10.14 -4.10 -9.37
CA VAL A 84 -10.99 -2.98 -9.80
C VAL A 84 -12.08 -3.44 -10.77
N THR A 85 -11.77 -4.41 -11.63
CA THR A 85 -12.75 -4.97 -12.60
C THR A 85 -13.85 -5.77 -11.90
N PHE A 86 -13.50 -6.60 -10.91
CA PHE A 86 -14.46 -7.46 -10.22
C PHE A 86 -15.27 -6.73 -9.13
N PHE A 87 -14.62 -5.82 -8.38
CA PHE A 87 -15.23 -5.17 -7.22
C PHE A 87 -15.58 -3.70 -7.46
N GLY A 88 -15.31 -3.19 -8.67
CA GLY A 88 -15.47 -1.77 -9.00
C GLY A 88 -14.39 -0.90 -8.37
N GLN A 89 -14.54 0.42 -8.55
CA GLN A 89 -13.57 1.39 -8.03
C GLN A 89 -13.75 1.61 -6.53
N ASN A 90 -13.21 0.68 -5.72
CA ASN A 90 -13.14 0.80 -4.27
C ASN A 90 -11.70 1.03 -3.82
N ILE A 91 -11.39 2.26 -3.42
CA ILE A 91 -10.04 2.68 -3.03
C ILE A 91 -9.52 1.86 -1.84
N LEU A 92 -10.39 1.47 -0.90
CA LEU A 92 -10.00 0.68 0.26
C LEU A 92 -9.56 -0.73 -0.14
N LEU A 93 -10.22 -1.34 -1.13
CA LEU A 93 -9.81 -2.67 -1.62
C LEU A 93 -8.43 -2.63 -2.28
N ILE A 94 -8.14 -1.58 -3.06
CA ILE A 94 -6.82 -1.39 -3.66
C ILE A 94 -5.75 -1.27 -2.57
N PHE A 95 -6.04 -0.49 -1.54
CA PHE A 95 -5.16 -0.26 -0.40
C PHE A 95 -4.91 -1.52 0.44
N VAL A 96 -5.94 -2.31 0.71
CA VAL A 96 -5.81 -3.62 1.39
C VAL A 96 -5.01 -4.60 0.54
N ALA A 97 -5.26 -4.62 -0.78
CA ALA A 97 -4.51 -5.45 -1.71
C ALA A 97 -3.02 -5.12 -1.73
N ILE A 98 -2.66 -3.83 -1.75
CA ILE A 98 -1.27 -3.38 -1.63
C ILE A 98 -0.67 -3.90 -0.31
N GLY A 99 -1.36 -3.71 0.82
CA GLY A 99 -0.83 -4.11 2.13
C GLY A 99 -0.63 -5.62 2.31
N ILE A 100 -1.51 -6.43 1.72
CA ILE A 100 -1.37 -7.90 1.73
C ILE A 100 -0.31 -8.36 0.74
N VAL A 101 0.07 -7.58 -0.26
CA VAL A 101 1.13 -7.96 -1.20
C VAL A 101 2.50 -7.49 -0.71
N SER A 102 2.57 -6.35 -0.01
CA SER A 102 3.83 -5.71 0.38
C SER A 102 4.71 -6.52 1.35
N TRP A 103 4.19 -7.58 1.98
CA TRP A 103 5.04 -8.48 2.77
C TRP A 103 5.94 -9.37 1.90
N LEU A 104 5.55 -9.62 0.63
CA LEU A 104 6.33 -10.42 -0.31
C LEU A 104 7.66 -9.76 -0.67
N ASP A 105 7.75 -8.43 -0.57
CA ASP A 105 8.99 -7.67 -0.77
C ASP A 105 9.87 -7.65 0.48
N MET A 106 9.30 -7.98 1.65
CA MET A 106 9.97 -7.91 2.94
C MET A 106 10.53 -9.26 3.40
N ALA A 107 9.95 -10.36 2.95
CA ALA A 107 10.43 -11.73 3.18
C ALA A 107 11.61 -12.08 2.26
#